data_AF-A0A5S3XQ52-F1
#
_entry.id   AF-A0A5S3XQ52-F1
#
_cell.length_a   1.000
_cell.length_b   1.000
_cell.length_c   1.000
_cell.angle_alpha   90.00
_cell.angle_beta   90.00
_cell.angle_gamma   90.00
#
_symmetry.space_group_name_H-M   'P 1'
#
loop_
_entity.id
_entity.type
_entity.pdbx_description
1 polymer ?
#
loop_
_entity_poly.entity_id
_entity_poly.type
_entity_poly.pdbx_seq_one_letter_code
_entity_poly.pdbx_strand_id
1 'polypeptide(L)'
;MNPKEIPATLKNRKVTQLKHGELTKLIYESLGRTLTDNSYLTITVMFEYLVAKKGLTFNYLKEQQEYRDAVRKRLKDMVQSGNVVRKANRPWGHDAGLRLNLESKNKTRFT
;
A
#
# COMPACT_ATOMS: atom_id res chain seq x y z
N MET A 1 -16.28 9.44 13.85
CA MET A 1 -16.12 8.21 13.02
C MET A 1 -15.01 7.34 13.59
N ASN A 2 -15.33 6.10 13.95
CA ASN A 2 -14.40 5.14 14.57
C ASN A 2 -13.55 4.41 13.50
N PRO A 3 -12.22 4.33 13.62
CA PRO A 3 -11.35 3.72 12.61
C PRO A 3 -11.31 2.16 12.65
N LYS A 4 -12.40 1.48 13.03
CA LYS A 4 -12.35 0.05 13.43
C LYS A 4 -12.92 -0.99 12.47
N GLU A 5 -13.53 -0.67 11.34
CA GLU A 5 -14.33 -1.70 10.62
C GLU A 5 -14.00 -1.86 9.14
N ILE A 6 -12.72 -2.17 8.84
CA ILE A 6 -12.41 -2.94 7.64
C ILE A 6 -12.25 -4.39 8.11
N PRO A 7 -13.20 -5.30 7.85
CA PRO A 7 -13.08 -6.68 8.25
C PRO A 7 -11.86 -7.30 7.55
N ALA A 8 -10.81 -7.55 8.34
CA ALA A 8 -9.67 -8.32 7.88
C ALA A 8 -10.15 -9.73 7.57
N THR A 9 -10.19 -10.10 6.29
CA THR A 9 -10.45 -11.48 5.88
C THR A 9 -9.39 -12.38 6.52
N LEU A 10 -9.82 -13.13 7.54
CA LEU A 10 -9.02 -14.06 8.32
C LEU A 10 -8.41 -15.14 7.42
N LYS A 11 -7.13 -14.99 7.06
CA LYS A 11 -6.12 -16.04 6.85
C LYS A 11 -4.83 -15.38 6.35
N ASN A 12 -3.97 -14.98 7.29
CA ASN A 12 -2.51 -14.86 7.14
C ASN A 12 -1.93 -14.12 8.36
N ARG A 13 -1.86 -14.81 9.50
CA ARG A 13 -1.09 -14.33 10.65
C ARG A 13 0.38 -14.67 10.39
N LYS A 14 1.18 -13.65 10.06
CA LYS A 14 2.65 -13.64 9.83
C LYS A 14 3.17 -13.77 8.38
N VAL A 15 2.56 -13.08 7.42
CA VAL A 15 3.20 -12.91 6.07
C VAL A 15 4.14 -11.71 6.03
N THR A 16 3.94 -10.73 6.90
CA THR A 16 4.80 -9.54 7.00
C THR A 16 5.37 -9.42 8.40
N GLN A 17 6.63 -8.99 8.49
CA GLN A 17 7.28 -8.59 9.75
C GLN A 17 6.57 -7.36 10.38
N LEU A 18 5.74 -6.65 9.62
CA LEU A 18 4.93 -5.52 10.08
C LEU A 18 3.49 -5.93 10.42
N LYS A 19 2.91 -5.28 11.45
CA LYS A 19 1.47 -5.35 11.73
C LYS A 19 0.67 -4.71 10.58
N HIS A 20 -0.54 -5.22 10.32
CA HIS A 20 -1.40 -4.74 9.22
C HIS A 20 -1.62 -3.21 9.18
N GLY A 21 -1.91 -2.60 10.34
CA GLY A 21 -2.09 -1.15 10.44
C GLY A 21 -0.81 -0.35 10.17
N GLU A 22 0.34 -0.91 10.56
CA GLU A 22 1.64 -0.30 10.34
C GLU A 22 2.05 -0.34 8.87
N LEU A 23 1.86 -1.48 8.20
CA LEU A 23 2.04 -1.61 6.76
C LEU A 23 1.17 -0.60 6.00
N THR A 24 -0.11 -0.49 6.36
CA THR A 24 -1.03 0.48 5.76
C THR A 24 -0.55 1.92 5.92
N LYS A 25 -0.11 2.28 7.13
CA LYS A 25 0.40 3.63 7.42
C LYS A 25 1.61 3.97 6.56
N LEU A 26 2.54 3.05 6.42
CA LEU A 26 3.74 3.27 5.61
C LEU A 26 3.43 3.33 4.12
N ILE A 27 2.46 2.54 3.62
CA ILE A 27 1.96 2.65 2.25
C ILE A 27 1.41 4.06 2.00
N TYR A 28 0.57 4.58 2.91
CA TYR A 28 0.08 5.96 2.82
C TYR A 28 1.20 7.00 2.88
N GLU A 29 2.21 6.81 3.74
CA GLU A 29 3.36 7.70 3.83
C GLU A 29 4.18 7.70 2.53
N SER A 30 4.42 6.53 1.94
CA SER A 30 5.10 6.38 0.66
C SER A 30 4.31 7.09 -0.45
N LEU A 31 3.00 6.85 -0.54
CA LEU A 31 2.13 7.49 -1.54
C LEU A 31 1.95 8.99 -1.26
N GLY A 32 2.04 9.43 0.00
CA GLY A 32 2.00 10.84 0.36
C GLY A 32 3.11 11.66 -0.30
N ARG A 33 4.30 11.06 -0.50
CA ARG A 33 5.41 11.71 -1.21
C ARG A 33 5.10 11.98 -2.68
N THR A 34 4.27 11.15 -3.31
CA THR A 34 3.85 11.38 -4.71
C THR A 34 2.86 12.52 -4.90
N LEU A 35 2.30 13.05 -3.81
CA LEU A 35 1.40 14.20 -3.90
C LEU A 35 2.12 15.47 -4.37
N THR A 36 3.42 15.59 -4.09
CA THR A 36 4.23 16.77 -4.44
C THR A 36 4.49 16.86 -5.93
N ASP A 37 4.78 15.71 -6.57
CA ASP A 37 5.23 15.67 -7.97
C ASP A 37 4.17 15.09 -8.93
N ASN A 38 2.93 14.91 -8.46
CA ASN A 38 1.81 14.27 -9.16
C ASN A 38 2.17 12.94 -9.85
N SER A 39 3.20 12.28 -9.32
CA SER A 39 3.88 11.16 -9.93
C SER A 39 3.22 9.83 -9.52
N TYR A 40 3.46 8.78 -10.29
CA TYR A 40 2.99 7.45 -9.93
C TYR A 40 4.12 6.67 -9.29
N LEU A 41 3.85 6.03 -8.14
CA LEU A 41 4.76 5.10 -7.50
C LEU A 41 4.51 3.68 -7.98
N THR A 42 5.58 2.94 -8.20
CA THR A 42 5.49 1.50 -8.45
C THR A 42 5.50 0.72 -7.13
N ILE A 43 5.02 -0.53 -7.19
CA ILE A 43 5.06 -1.44 -6.04
C ILE A 43 6.51 -1.68 -5.60
N THR A 44 7.45 -1.71 -6.55
CA THR A 44 8.87 -1.92 -6.29
C THR A 44 9.48 -0.79 -5.47
N VAL A 45 9.29 0.46 -5.90
CA VAL A 45 9.80 1.63 -5.17
C VAL A 45 9.16 1.74 -3.78
N MET A 46 7.87 1.41 -3.68
CA MET A 46 7.19 1.37 -2.38
C MET A 46 7.75 0.28 -1.46
N PHE A 47 8.02 -0.91 -2.01
CA PHE A 47 8.65 -2.00 -1.28
C PHE A 47 10.04 -1.59 -0.79
N GLU A 48 10.89 -1.05 -1.65
CA GLU A 48 12.23 -0.57 -1.27
C GLU A 48 12.16 0.50 -0.17
N TYR A 49 11.20 1.42 -0.26
CA TYR A 49 10.96 2.42 0.78
C TYR A 49 10.58 1.77 2.12
N LEU A 50 9.65 0.82 2.11
CA LEU A 50 9.21 0.10 3.32
C LEU A 50 10.38 -0.62 4.00
N VAL A 51 11.20 -1.29 3.19
CA VAL A 51 12.37 -2.05 3.65
C VAL A 51 13.41 -1.13 4.27
N ALA A 52 13.79 -0.06 3.57
CA ALA A 52 14.75 0.91 4.07
C ALA A 52 14.24 1.64 5.33
N LYS A 53 12.99 2.07 5.34
CA LYS A 53 12.39 2.84 6.44
C LYS A 53 12.28 2.04 7.74
N LYS A 54 12.04 0.73 7.64
CA LYS A 54 11.87 -0.17 8.79
C LYS A 54 13.09 -1.03 9.08
N GLY A 55 14.17 -0.91 8.30
CA GLY A 55 15.35 -1.74 8.44
C GLY A 55 15.05 -3.23 8.28
N LEU A 56 14.15 -3.58 7.35
CA LEU A 56 13.75 -4.97 7.15
C LEU A 56 14.87 -5.74 6.44
N THR A 57 15.17 -6.93 6.94
CA THR A 57 16.12 -7.86 6.34
C THR A 57 15.40 -9.14 5.95
N PHE A 58 15.59 -9.57 4.71
CA PHE A 58 15.05 -10.83 4.21
C PHE A 58 16.22 -11.78 3.98
N ASN A 59 16.16 -12.95 4.59
CA ASN A 59 17.20 -13.96 4.43
C ASN A 59 16.95 -14.80 3.18
N TYR A 60 15.67 -14.91 2.77
CA TYR A 60 15.26 -15.69 1.60
C TYR A 60 14.47 -14.87 0.60
N LEU A 61 14.69 -15.14 -0.70
CA LEU A 61 13.90 -14.55 -1.80
C LEU A 61 12.40 -14.81 -1.66
N LYS A 62 12.02 -15.96 -1.08
CA LYS A 62 10.63 -16.30 -0.82
C LYS A 62 9.96 -15.33 0.17
N GLU A 63 10.64 -14.96 1.25
CA GLU A 63 10.12 -14.00 2.23
C GLU A 63 9.94 -12.62 1.60
N GLN A 64 10.90 -12.22 0.76
CA GLN A 64 10.83 -10.98 0.01
C GLN A 64 9.60 -10.95 -0.93
N GLN A 65 9.34 -12.07 -1.60
CA GLN A 65 8.20 -12.21 -2.51
C GLN A 65 6.87 -12.21 -1.75
N GLU A 66 6.77 -12.95 -0.65
CA GLU A 66 5.60 -12.98 0.23
C GLU A 66 5.27 -11.58 0.78
N TYR A 67 6.29 -10.82 1.18
CA TYR A 67 6.12 -9.44 1.63
C TYR A 67 5.63 -8.54 0.49
N ARG A 68 6.21 -8.67 -0.71
CA ARG A 68 5.74 -7.93 -1.90
C ARG A 68 4.29 -8.26 -2.24
N ASP A 69 3.88 -9.51 -2.11
CA ASP A 69 2.49 -9.92 -2.35
C ASP A 69 1.54 -9.38 -1.27
N ALA A 70 1.97 -9.28 -0.01
CA ALA A 70 1.19 -8.61 1.03
C ALA A 70 1.01 -7.11 0.76
N VAL A 71 2.07 -6.41 0.33
CA VAL A 71 2.00 -4.99 -0.10
C VAL A 71 1.03 -4.86 -1.29
N ARG A 72 1.17 -5.72 -2.31
CA ARG A 72 0.30 -5.74 -3.49
C ARG A 72 -1.16 -5.99 -3.13
N LYS A 73 -1.45 -6.97 -2.25
CA LYS A 73 -2.80 -7.25 -1.78
C LYS A 73 -3.39 -6.03 -1.08
N ARG A 74 -2.61 -5.40 -0.19
CA ARG A 74 -3.06 -4.20 0.51
C ARG A 74 -3.36 -3.04 -0.42
N LEU A 75 -2.52 -2.84 -1.43
CA LEU A 75 -2.75 -1.83 -2.47
C LEU A 75 -4.01 -2.12 -3.29
N LYS A 76 -4.30 -3.39 -3.61
CA LYS A 76 -5.57 -3.78 -4.24
C LYS A 76 -6.77 -3.39 -3.38
N ASP A 77 -6.74 -3.68 -2.09
CA ASP A 77 -7.80 -3.29 -1.15
C ASP A 77 -7.98 -1.75 -1.09
N MET A 78 -6.86 -1.02 -1.11
CA MET A 78 -6.87 0.46 -1.10
C MET A 78 -7.39 1.06 -2.41
N VAL A 79 -7.15 0.41 -3.54
CA VAL A 79 -7.74 0.79 -4.84
C VAL A 79 -9.23 0.48 -4.86
N GLN A 80 -9.65 -0.70 -4.38
CA GLN A 80 -11.06 -1.07 -4.30
C GLN A 80 -11.87 -0.14 -3.38
N SER A 81 -11.28 0.31 -2.27
CA SER A 81 -11.89 1.30 -1.37
C SER A 81 -11.88 2.74 -1.90
N GLY A 82 -11.30 2.97 -3.09
CA GLY A 82 -11.25 4.30 -3.72
C GLY A 82 -10.22 5.27 -3.10
N ASN A 83 -9.36 4.81 -2.19
CA ASN A 83 -8.34 5.64 -1.55
C ASN A 83 -7.08 5.83 -2.41
N VAL A 84 -6.81 4.88 -3.31
CA VAL A 84 -5.67 4.88 -4.21
C VAL A 84 -6.17 4.75 -5.64
N VAL A 85 -5.59 5.50 -6.56
CA VAL A 85 -5.83 5.34 -7.99
C VAL A 85 -4.62 4.69 -8.65
N ARG A 86 -4.91 3.75 -9.55
CA ARG A 86 -3.92 3.11 -10.39
C ARG A 86 -3.89 3.82 -11.75
N LYS A 87 -2.71 3.95 -12.36
CA LYS A 87 -2.59 4.36 -13.75
C LYS A 87 -3.33 3.36 -14.65
N ALA A 88 -4.26 3.84 -15.47
CA ALA A 88 -5.00 3.01 -16.42
C ALA A 88 -4.05 2.31 -17.40
N ASN A 89 -4.44 1.15 -17.92
CA ASN A 89 -3.69 0.33 -18.91
C ASN A 89 -2.39 -0.36 -18.45
N ARG A 90 -2.11 -0.48 -17.15
CA ARG A 90 -1.01 -1.33 -16.65
C ARG A 90 -1.55 -2.52 -15.85
N PRO A 91 -1.05 -3.75 -16.09
CA PRO A 91 -1.40 -4.91 -15.26
C PRO A 91 -0.91 -4.70 -13.82
N TRP A 92 -1.47 -5.47 -12.86
CA TRP A 92 -1.00 -5.50 -11.47
C TRP A 92 0.39 -6.15 -11.36
N GLY A 93 1.42 -5.51 -11.91
CA GLY A 93 2.80 -5.96 -11.98
C GLY A 93 3.79 -5.00 -11.31
N HIS A 94 5.08 -5.18 -11.59
CA HIS A 94 6.16 -4.31 -11.11
C HIS A 94 5.91 -2.83 -11.48
N ASP A 95 5.36 -2.58 -12.68
CA ASP A 95 5.14 -1.23 -13.23
C ASP A 95 3.73 -0.67 -13.00
N ALA A 96 2.96 -1.24 -12.08
CA ALA A 96 1.65 -0.67 -11.74
C ALA A 96 1.86 0.67 -11.02
N GLY A 97 1.72 1.77 -11.76
CA GLY A 97 1.78 3.12 -11.19
C GLY A 97 0.59 3.39 -10.27
N LEU A 98 0.85 3.84 -9.05
CA LEU A 98 -0.12 4.05 -7.97
C LEU A 98 0.08 5.44 -7.36
N ARG A 99 -1.01 6.13 -7.05
CA ARG A 99 -1.00 7.40 -6.32
C ARG A 99 -2.24 7.52 -5.44
N LEU A 100 -2.23 8.41 -4.46
CA LEU A 100 -3.42 8.67 -3.65
C LEU A 100 -4.54 9.25 -4.52
N ASN A 101 -5.77 8.84 -4.22
CA ASN A 101 -6.94 9.48 -4.79
C ASN A 101 -7.15 10.84 -4.10
N LEU A 102 -6.85 11.93 -4.80
CA LEU A 102 -7.04 13.29 -4.29
C LEU A 102 -8.52 13.64 -4.11
N GLU A 103 -9.43 13.00 -4.84
CA GLU A 103 -10.88 13.21 -4.71
C GLU A 103 -11.45 12.56 -3.43
N SER A 104 -10.81 11.48 -2.94
CA SER A 104 -11.21 10.81 -1.69
C SER A 104 -11.07 11.73 -0.46
N LYS A 105 -10.14 12.70 -0.49
CA LYS A 105 -9.95 13.67 0.61
C LYS A 105 -11.15 14.59 0.83
N ASN A 106 -12.02 14.77 -0.16
CA ASN A 106 -13.20 15.63 -0.02
C ASN A 106 -14.42 14.92 0.60
N LYS A 107 -14.40 13.59 0.75
CA LYS A 107 -15.56 12.85 1.26
C LYS A 107 -15.60 12.71 2.79
N THR A 108 -14.56 13.16 3.51
CA THR A 108 -14.48 13.08 4.98
C THR A 108 -14.74 14.41 5.69
N ARG A 109 -15.31 15.41 5.00
CA ARG A 109 -15.59 16.74 5.59
C ARG A 109 -17.06 17.06 5.84
N PHE A 110 -17.98 16.13 5.60
CA PHE A 110 -19.40 16.30 5.93
C PHE A 110 -20.00 14.95 6.33
N THR A 111 -20.00 14.65 7.62
CA THR A 111 -21.16 14.12 8.38
C THR A 111 -20.81 14.17 9.86
#